data_AF-A0A524GQU5-F1
#
_entry.id   AF-A0A524GQU5-F1
#
_cell.length_a   1.000
_cell.length_b   1.000
_cell.length_c   1.000
_cell.angle_alpha   90.00
_cell.angle_beta   90.00
_cell.angle_gamma   90.00
#
_symmetry.space_group_name_H-M   'P 1'
#
loop_
_entity.id
_entity.type
_entity.pdbx_description
1 polymer ?
#
loop_
_entity_poly.entity_id
_entity_poly.type
_entity_poly.pdbx_seq_one_letter_code
_entity_poly.pdbx_strand_id
1 'polypeptide(L)'
;MVSITKAASEIKDRHIKFIEANYHLHNPRLIEERRKLMEEGAVASEPWVGATPSYILGEKFKDLNLPSPVIEILERLNQPYLDVYDPPYLH
;
A
#
# COMPACT_ATOMS: atom_id res chain seq x y z
N MET A 1 8.54 -17.35 19.41
CA MET A 1 8.34 -16.59 18.17
C MET A 1 6.86 -16.22 18.08
N VAL A 2 6.51 -14.95 17.96
CA VAL A 2 5.11 -14.49 17.90
C VAL A 2 4.65 -14.49 16.44
N SER A 3 3.47 -15.05 16.16
CA SER A 3 2.87 -15.00 14.80
C SER A 3 2.50 -13.56 14.42
N ILE A 4 2.60 -13.22 13.14
CA ILE A 4 2.17 -11.92 12.57
C ILE A 4 0.71 -11.63 12.95
N THR A 5 -0.15 -12.66 12.91
CA THR A 5 -1.57 -12.53 13.29
C THR A 5 -1.75 -12.14 14.76
N LYS A 6 -0.93 -12.72 15.65
CA LYS A 6 -0.96 -12.41 17.08
C LYS A 6 -0.45 -10.99 17.33
N ALA A 7 0.65 -10.60 16.70
CA ALA A 7 1.17 -9.24 16.80
C ALA A 7 0.16 -8.19 16.29
N ALA A 8 -0.52 -8.47 15.17
CA ALA A 8 -1.54 -7.59 14.62
C ALA A 8 -2.75 -7.42 15.57
N SER A 9 -3.22 -8.52 16.17
CA SER A 9 -4.30 -8.47 17.18
C SER A 9 -3.89 -7.63 18.40
N GLU A 10 -2.68 -7.82 18.91
CA GLU A 10 -2.17 -7.06 20.07
C GLU A 10 -2.01 -5.56 19.74
N ILE A 11 -1.64 -5.21 18.50
CA ILE A 11 -1.61 -3.82 18.03
C ILE A 11 -3.02 -3.23 17.99
N LYS A 12 -3.99 -3.96 17.41
CA LYS A 12 -5.40 -3.53 17.36
C LYS A 12 -5.94 -3.25 18.76
N ASP A 13 -5.75 -4.18 19.71
CA ASP A 13 -6.25 -4.03 21.08
C ASP A 13 -5.62 -2.84 21.80
N ARG A 14 -4.31 -2.61 21.60
CA ARG A 14 -3.64 -1.42 22.15
C ARG A 14 -4.17 -0.13 21.54
N HIS A 15 -4.44 -0.12 20.23
CA HIS A 15 -4.98 1.05 19.55
C HIS A 15 -6.38 1.40 20.05
N ILE A 16 -7.26 0.39 20.22
CA ILE A 16 -8.59 0.58 20.80
C ILE A 16 -8.46 1.18 22.20
N LYS A 17 -7.64 0.59 23.09
CA LYS A 17 -7.41 1.12 24.44
C LYS A 17 -6.90 2.56 24.44
N PHE A 18 -6.02 2.90 23.49
CA PHE A 18 -5.54 4.26 23.32
C PHE A 18 -6.69 5.23 22.95
N ILE A 19 -7.54 4.87 21.99
CA ILE A 19 -8.71 5.68 21.62
C ILE A 19 -9.63 5.86 22.85
N GLU A 20 -9.92 4.78 23.58
CA GLU A 20 -10.80 4.83 24.75
C GLU A 20 -10.25 5.72 25.88
N ALA A 21 -8.92 5.74 26.06
CA ALA A 21 -8.25 6.56 27.07
C ALA A 21 -8.14 8.05 26.69
N ASN A 22 -8.09 8.37 25.40
CA ASN A 22 -8.04 9.77 24.94
C ASN A 22 -9.44 10.41 24.86
N TYR A 23 -10.47 9.61 24.59
CA TYR A 23 -11.85 10.08 24.42
C TYR A 23 -12.76 9.47 25.48
N HIS A 24 -12.88 10.18 26.59
CA HIS A 24 -13.65 9.75 27.76
C HIS A 24 -15.16 9.77 27.48
N LEU A 25 -15.80 8.61 27.60
CA LEU A 25 -17.24 8.46 27.57
C LEU A 25 -17.69 7.83 28.89
N HIS A 26 -18.75 8.37 29.48
CA HIS A 26 -19.31 7.89 30.74
C HIS A 26 -20.65 7.17 30.57
N ASN A 27 -21.35 7.42 29.47
CA ASN A 27 -22.63 6.79 29.19
C ASN A 27 -22.40 5.35 28.70
N PRO A 28 -22.90 4.31 29.41
CA PRO A 28 -22.69 2.91 29.03
C PRO A 28 -23.17 2.58 27.62
N ARG A 29 -24.25 3.22 27.16
CA ARG A 29 -24.77 3.02 25.81
C ARG A 29 -23.78 3.54 24.75
N LEU A 30 -23.20 4.71 24.96
CA LEU A 30 -22.22 5.30 24.04
C LEU A 30 -20.91 4.50 23.99
N ILE A 31 -20.51 3.89 25.12
CA ILE A 31 -19.34 3.00 25.16
C ILE A 31 -19.59 1.76 24.29
N GLU A 32 -20.78 1.18 24.40
CA GLU A 32 -21.18 0.01 23.60
C GLU A 32 -21.31 0.34 22.11
N GLU A 33 -21.98 1.46 21.77
CA GLU A 33 -22.09 1.95 20.39
C GLU A 33 -20.70 2.20 19.78
N ARG A 34 -19.78 2.81 20.53
CA ARG A 34 -18.40 3.02 20.09
C ARG A 34 -17.67 1.70 19.81
N ARG A 35 -17.84 0.68 20.65
CA ARG A 35 -17.21 -0.63 20.43
C ARG A 35 -17.73 -1.29 19.16
N LYS A 36 -19.04 -1.26 18.93
CA LYS A 36 -19.65 -1.76 17.68
C LYS A 36 -19.09 -1.03 16.46
N LEU A 37 -18.99 0.29 16.50
CA LEU A 37 -18.41 1.08 15.41
C LEU A 37 -16.92 0.75 15.17
N MET A 38 -16.16 0.45 16.22
CA MET A 38 -14.77 0.01 16.08
C MET A 38 -14.63 -1.43 15.56
N GLU A 39 -15.61 -2.30 15.83
CA GLU A 39 -15.64 -3.66 15.27
C GLU A 39 -16.08 -3.67 13.81
N GLU A 40 -17.05 -2.83 13.45
CA GLU A 40 -17.58 -2.67 12.09
C GLU A 40 -16.65 -1.81 11.19
N GLY A 41 -15.88 -0.90 11.79
CA GLY A 41 -15.07 0.10 11.09
C GLY A 41 -13.61 -0.28 10.88
N ALA A 42 -12.90 0.56 10.10
CA ALA A 42 -11.51 0.37 9.70
C ALA A 42 -10.47 0.85 10.75
N VAL A 43 -10.66 0.55 12.04
CA VAL A 43 -9.65 0.87 13.09
C VAL A 43 -8.41 -0.01 12.99
N ALA A 44 -8.49 -1.10 12.22
CA ALA A 44 -7.36 -1.90 11.78
C ALA A 44 -7.71 -2.57 10.45
N SER A 45 -6.74 -2.69 9.56
CA SER A 45 -6.84 -3.49 8.33
C SER A 45 -6.22 -4.87 8.56
N GLU A 46 -6.61 -5.86 7.75
CA GLU A 46 -5.92 -7.15 7.78
C GLU A 46 -4.43 -6.97 7.44
N PRO A 47 -3.53 -7.60 8.22
CA PRO A 47 -2.10 -7.53 7.94
C PRO A 47 -1.82 -8.24 6.62
N TRP A 48 -1.21 -7.53 5.68
CA TRP A 48 -0.78 -8.09 4.40
C TRP A 48 0.73 -7.88 4.24
N VAL A 49 1.37 -8.80 3.52
CA VAL A 49 2.79 -8.65 3.18
C VAL A 49 2.90 -7.78 1.95
N GLY A 50 3.35 -6.54 2.16
CA GLY A 50 3.79 -5.65 1.09
C GLY A 50 5.03 -6.18 0.41
N ALA A 51 4.84 -6.95 -0.66
CA ALA A 51 5.89 -7.08 -1.65
C ALA A 51 5.92 -5.79 -2.46
N THR A 52 7.10 -5.17 -2.64
CA THR A 52 7.28 -4.20 -3.72
C THR A 52 6.79 -4.90 -5.00
N PRO A 53 5.86 -4.30 -5.77
CA PRO A 53 5.46 -4.88 -7.04
C PRO A 53 6.72 -5.20 -7.81
N SER A 54 6.92 -6.49 -8.15
CA SER A 54 7.99 -6.86 -9.06
C SER A 54 7.57 -6.33 -10.43
N TYR A 55 8.05 -5.13 -10.77
CA TYR A 55 7.80 -4.56 -12.09
C TYR A 55 8.35 -5.52 -13.13
N ILE A 56 7.46 -6.00 -13.99
CA ILE A 56 7.83 -6.91 -15.07
C ILE A 56 8.39 -6.03 -16.19
N LEU A 57 9.56 -6.38 -16.70
CA LEU A 57 10.12 -5.71 -17.87
C LEU A 57 9.29 -6.05 -19.11
N GLY A 58 8.98 -5.04 -19.92
CA GLY A 58 8.31 -5.17 -21.21
C GLY A 58 9.27 -5.46 -22.35
N GLU A 59 8.85 -5.13 -23.57
CA GLU A 59 9.67 -5.24 -24.79
C GLU A 59 10.57 -4.02 -24.97
N LYS A 60 11.67 -4.17 -25.70
CA LYS A 60 12.56 -3.03 -25.96
C LYS A 60 11.89 -2.00 -26.85
N PHE A 61 12.31 -0.73 -26.78
CA PHE A 61 11.76 0.35 -27.61
C PHE A 61 11.71 0.03 -29.09
N LYS A 62 12.74 -0.62 -29.63
CA LYS A 62 12.82 -1.04 -31.03
C LYS A 62 11.80 -2.11 -31.43
N ASP A 63 11.30 -2.86 -30.45
CA ASP A 63 10.36 -3.96 -30.63
C ASP A 63 8.92 -3.48 -30.32
N LEU A 64 8.76 -2.29 -29.73
CA LEU A 64 7.47 -1.62 -29.61
C LEU A 64 7.00 -1.20 -31.01
N ASN A 65 5.74 -1.50 -31.34
CA ASN A 65 5.09 -1.11 -32.60
C ASN A 65 4.79 0.41 -32.64
N LEU A 66 5.84 1.23 -32.54
CA LEU A 66 5.81 2.68 -32.48
C LEU A 66 6.42 3.29 -33.74
N PRO A 67 6.00 4.50 -34.14
CA PRO A 67 6.64 5.23 -35.23
C PRO A 67 8.12 5.51 -34.92
N SER A 68 8.99 5.43 -35.93
CA SER A 68 10.44 5.65 -35.77
C SER A 68 10.81 6.95 -35.05
N PRO A 69 10.17 8.11 -35.32
CA PRO A 69 10.50 9.34 -34.58
C PRO A 69 10.25 9.24 -33.07
N VAL A 70 9.31 8.40 -32.63
CA VAL A 70 9.02 8.18 -31.22
C VAL A 70 10.11 7.33 -30.57
N ILE A 71 10.54 6.26 -31.26
CA ILE A 71 11.64 5.40 -30.80
C ILE A 71 12.92 6.23 -30.62
N GLU A 72 13.26 7.07 -31.60
CA GLU A 72 14.44 7.95 -31.51
C GLU A 72 14.41 8.90 -30.31
N ILE A 73 13.23 9.44 -29.98
CA ILE A 73 13.06 10.29 -28.79
C ILE A 73 13.27 9.47 -27.51
N LEU A 74 12.66 8.28 -27.42
CA LEU A 74 12.79 7.42 -26.25
C LEU A 74 14.24 6.97 -26.03
N GLU A 75 14.96 6.61 -27.10
CA GLU A 75 16.38 6.26 -27.04
C GLU A 75 17.24 7.44 -26.57
N ARG A 76 16.94 8.67 -27.03
CA ARG A 76 17.63 9.88 -26.57
C ARG A 76 17.36 10.20 -25.11
N LEU A 77 16.18 9.86 -24.60
CA LEU A 77 15.78 10.08 -23.22
C LEU A 77 16.25 8.97 -22.27
N ASN A 78 16.63 7.79 -22.79
CA ASN A 78 17.25 6.70 -22.03
C ASN A 78 18.68 7.06 -21.59
N GLN A 79 18.78 8.05 -20.71
CA GLN A 79 20.00 8.56 -20.10
C GLN A 79 19.91 8.37 -18.58
N PRO A 80 21.05 8.28 -17.90
CA PRO A 80 21.07 8.35 -16.44
C PRO A 80 20.26 9.55 -15.93
N TYR A 81 19.50 9.36 -14.86
CA TYR A 81 18.72 10.40 -14.16
C TYR A 81 17.47 10.94 -14.89
N LEU A 82 17.06 10.36 -16.03
CA LEU A 82 15.82 10.75 -16.72
C LEU A 82 14.66 9.76 -16.54
N ASP A 83 14.86 8.67 -15.78
CA ASP A 83 13.86 7.64 -15.47
C ASP A 83 13.13 7.04 -16.68
N VAL A 84 13.76 7.07 -17.85
CA VAL A 84 13.32 6.38 -19.08
C VAL A 84 14.17 5.13 -19.24
N TYR A 85 13.55 3.96 -19.14
CA TYR A 85 14.23 2.67 -19.16
C TYR A 85 13.88 1.87 -20.41
N ASP A 86 14.88 1.20 -20.98
CA ASP A 86 14.72 0.23 -22.06
C ASP A 86 15.20 -1.17 -21.60
N PRO A 87 14.31 -2.18 -21.49
CA PRO A 87 12.87 -2.11 -21.73
C PRO A 87 12.11 -1.37 -20.61
N PRO A 88 10.96 -0.76 -20.93
CA PRO A 88 10.10 -0.11 -19.94
C PRO A 88 9.44 -1.15 -19.03
N TYR A 89 8.95 -0.73 -17.88
CA TYR A 89 8.14 -1.58 -17.02
C TYR A 89 6.72 -1.73 -17.57
N LEU A 90 6.16 -2.94 -17.46
CA LEU A 90 4.73 -3.18 -17.65
C LEU A 90 3.96 -2.60 -16.46
N HIS A 91 2.96 -1.79 -16.77
CA HIS A 91 2.01 -1.21 -15.82
C HIS A 91 0.64 -1.91 -15.92
#